data_AF-A0A662Z5W1-F1
#
_entry.id   AF-A0A662Z5W1-F1
#
_cell.length_a   1.000
_cell.length_b   1.000
_cell.length_c   1.000
_cell.angle_alpha   90.00
_cell.angle_beta   90.00
_cell.angle_gamma   90.00
#
_symmetry.space_group_name_H-M   'P 1'
#
loop_
_entity.id
_entity.type
_entity.pdbx_description
1 polymer ?
#
loop_
_entity_poly.entity_id
_entity_poly.type
_entity_poly.pdbx_seq_one_letter_code
_entity_poly.pdbx_strand_id
1 'polypeptide(L)' 'MKLSQNMRKLNMLLTLLGLTALYFFLQNRIDDSLEIPMIIGFGIVAIVSVIYGFSPIPERENGDKDKKV' A
#
# COMPACT_ATOMS: atom_id res chain seq x y z
N MET A 1 16.55 -11.77 -4.02
CA MET A 1 15.97 -10.41 -3.83
C MET A 1 14.77 -10.04 -4.73
N LYS A 2 14.53 -10.65 -5.90
CA LYS A 2 13.43 -10.24 -6.81
C LYS A 2 12.00 -10.58 -6.34
N LEU A 3 11.81 -11.67 -5.58
CA LEU A 3 10.48 -12.13 -5.16
C LEU A 3 9.78 -11.16 -4.18
N SER A 4 10.53 -10.59 -3.23
CA SER A 4 9.99 -9.64 -2.25
C SER A 4 9.50 -8.33 -2.89
N GLN A 5 10.20 -7.86 -3.93
CA GLN A 5 9.80 -6.68 -4.71
C GLN A 5 8.51 -6.94 -5.50
N ASN A 6 8.36 -8.14 -6.10
CA ASN A 6 7.14 -8.50 -6.82
C ASN A 6 5.93 -8.63 -5.88
N MET A 7 6.12 -9.18 -4.67
CA MET A 7 5.05 -9.25 -3.67
C MET A 7 4.62 -7.87 -3.17
N ARG A 8 5.56 -6.92 -2.99
CA ARG A 8 5.22 -5.53 -2.65
C ARG A 8 4.41 -4.84 -3.75
N LYS A 9 4.81 -5.02 -5.02
CA LYS A 9 4.07 -4.48 -6.17
C LYS A 9 2.67 -5.08 -6.29
N LEU A 10 2.54 -6.39 -6.09
CA LEU A 10 1.25 -7.06 -6.06
C LEU A 10 0.37 -6.54 -4.92
N ASN A 11 0.92 -6.38 -3.72
CA ASN A 11 0.19 -5.84 -2.57
C ASN A 11 -0.26 -4.39 -2.83
N MET A 12 0.61 -3.56 -3.41
CA MET A 12 0.26 -2.19 -3.82
C MET A 12 -0.88 -2.20 -4.84
N LEU A 13 -0.81 -3.08 -5.85
CA LEU A 13 -1.85 -3.22 -6.87
C LEU A 13 -3.19 -3.66 -6.26
N LEU A 14 -3.16 -4.64 -5.35
CA LEU A 14 -4.36 -5.09 -4.62
C LEU A 14 -4.95 -3.97 -3.77
N THR A 15 -4.12 -3.21 -3.06
CA THR A 15 -4.59 -2.08 -2.26
C THR A 15 -5.27 -1.04 -3.14
N LEU A 16 -4.69 -0.71 -4.31
CA LEU A 16 -5.31 0.23 -5.25
C LEU A 16 -6.64 -0.28 -5.79
N LEU A 17 -6.70 -1.55 -6.24
CA LEU A 17 -7.94 -2.16 -6.72
C LEU A 17 -9.02 -2.22 -5.65
N GLY A 18 -8.65 -2.62 -4.42
CA GLY A 18 -9.56 -2.67 -3.28
C GLY A 18 -10.07 -1.27 -2.91
N LEU A 19 -9.19 -0.27 -2.95
CA LEU A 19 -9.55 1.12 -2.73
C LEU A 19 -10.52 1.60 -3.82
N THR A 20 -10.26 1.35 -5.10
CA THR A 20 -11.19 1.73 -6.18
C THR A 20 -12.55 1.04 -6.04
N ALA A 21 -12.58 -0.25 -5.70
CA ALA A 21 -13.83 -0.97 -5.46
C ALA A 21 -14.62 -0.38 -4.28
N LEU A 22 -13.93 -0.03 -3.19
CA LEU A 22 -14.53 0.61 -2.03
C LEU A 22 -15.11 1.99 -2.37
N TYR A 23 -14.40 2.77 -3.21
CA TYR A 23 -14.86 4.08 -3.67
C TYR A 23 -16.16 3.94 -4.47
N PHE A 24 -16.18 3.04 -5.46
CA PHE A 24 -17.37 2.80 -6.27
C PHE A 24 -18.57 2.31 -5.45
N PHE A 25 -18.31 1.52 -4.40
CA PHE A 25 -19.35 1.05 -3.50
C PHE A 25 -19.91 2.17 -2.61
N LEU A 26 -19.04 3.05 -2.12
CA LEU A 26 -19.40 4.11 -1.18
C LEU A 26 -19.97 5.35 -1.86
N GLN A 27 -19.44 5.80 -3.01
CA GLN A 27 -19.80 7.09 -3.63
C GLN A 27 -21.32 7.30 -3.80
N ASN A 28 -22.10 6.23 -4.03
CA ASN A 28 -23.56 6.31 -4.21
C ASN A 28 -24.36 6.05 -2.91
N ARG A 29 -23.69 5.86 -1.77
CA ARG A 29 -24.28 5.48 -0.48
C ARG A 29 -23.98 6.46 0.65
N ILE A 30 -23.04 7.37 0.44
CA ILE A 30 -22.67 8.43 1.38
C ILE A 30 -23.32 9.75 0.99
N ASP A 31 -23.56 10.56 2.01
CA ASP A 31 -24.04 11.94 1.89
C ASP A 31 -23.00 12.80 1.17
N ASP A 32 -23.45 13.76 0.34
CA ASP A 32 -22.57 14.62 -0.48
C ASP A 32 -21.55 15.39 0.38
N SER A 33 -21.91 15.69 1.64
CA SER A 33 -21.02 16.34 2.62
C SER A 33 -19.78 15.49 3.00
N LEU A 34 -19.84 14.17 2.78
CA LEU A 34 -18.77 13.22 3.10
C LEU A 34 -17.94 12.81 1.88
N GLU A 35 -18.29 13.23 0.67
CA GLU A 35 -17.50 12.95 -0.54
C GLU A 35 -16.09 13.52 -0.43
N ILE A 36 -15.95 14.80 -0.05
CA ILE A 36 -14.64 15.46 0.05
C ILE A 36 -13.74 14.77 1.10
N PRO A 37 -14.21 14.54 2.36
CA PRO A 37 -13.45 13.76 3.34
C PRO A 37 -13.05 12.37 2.83
N MET A 38 -13.94 11.69 2.10
CA MET A 38 -13.66 10.37 1.54
C MET A 38 -12.56 10.43 0.50
N ILE A 39 -12.65 11.34 -0.47
CA ILE A 39 -11.63 11.51 -1.52
C ILE A 39 -10.27 11.83 -0.89
N ILE A 40 -10.22 12.69 0.13
CA ILE A 40 -8.99 13.01 0.87
C ILE A 40 -8.43 11.75 1.55
N GLY A 41 -9.26 11.00 2.26
CA GLY A 41 -8.84 9.76 2.92
C GLY A 41 -8.30 8.71 1.94
N PHE A 42 -8.98 8.53 0.81
CA PHE A 42 -8.57 7.64 -0.26
C PHE A 42 -7.25 8.11 -0.89
N GLY A 43 -7.10 9.41 -1.10
CA GLY A 43 -5.86 10.02 -1.58
C GLY A 43 -4.66 9.71 -0.68
N ILE A 44 -4.82 9.86 0.64
CA ILE A 44 -3.76 9.53 1.61
C ILE A 44 -3.38 8.06 1.53
N VAL A 45 -4.35 7.15 1.52
CA VAL A 45 -4.10 5.70 1.42
C VAL A 45 -3.39 5.35 0.12
N ALA A 46 -3.79 5.94 -1.00
CA ALA A 46 -3.14 5.74 -2.29
C ALA A 46 -1.68 6.20 -2.27
N ILE A 47 -1.40 7.40 -1.74
CA ILE A 47 -0.05 7.95 -1.63
C ILE A 47 0.84 7.05 -0.76
N VAL A 48 0.36 6.63 0.43
CA VAL A 48 1.11 5.75 1.33
C VAL A 48 1.40 4.40 0.68
N SER A 49 0.43 3.83 -0.04
CA SER A 49 0.59 2.58 -0.78
C SER A 49 1.68 2.67 -1.85
N VAL A 50 1.70 3.77 -2.61
CA VAL A 50 2.75 4.07 -3.60
C VAL A 50 4.12 4.18 -2.93
N ILE A 51 4.24 4.99 -1.86
CA ILE A 51 5.51 5.16 -1.13
C ILE A 51 6.04 3.82 -0.63
N TYR A 52 5.16 2.95 -0.10
CA TYR A 52 5.56 1.64 0.40
C TYR A 52 5.95 0.66 -0.72
N GLY A 53 5.27 0.73 -1.87
CA GLY A 53 5.57 -0.07 -3.06
C GLY A 53 6.90 0.29 -3.71
N PHE A 54 7.29 1.58 -3.68
CA PHE A 54 8.56 2.07 -4.24
C PHE A 54 9.69 2.19 -3.22
N SER A 55 9.39 2.17 -1.92
CA SER A 55 10.43 2.21 -0.89
C SER A 55 11.36 1.00 -1.04
N PRO A 56 12.68 1.21 -1.08
CA PRO A 56 13.63 0.11 -1.08
C PRO A 56 13.37 -0.77 0.16
N ILE A 57 13.50 -2.08 -0.02
CA ILE A 57 13.51 -2.98 1.14
C ILE A 57 14.74 -2.55 1.94
N PRO A 58 14.61 -2.11 3.21
CA PRO A 58 15.79 -1.98 4.03
C PRO A 58 16.43 -3.36 4.00
N GLU A 59 17.63 -3.47 3.43
CA GLU A 59 18.47 -4.64 3.64
C GLU A 59 18.49 -4.81 5.14
N ARG A 60 17.73 -5.79 5.64
CA ARG A 60 18.08 -6.38 6.91
C ARG A 60 19.45 -6.94 6.61
N GLU A 61 20.46 -6.19 7.00
CA GLU A 61 21.80 -6.71 7.25
C GLU A 61 21.53 -8.01 7.99
N ASN A 62 21.67 -9.13 7.25
CA ASN A 62 21.63 -10.43 7.85
C ASN A 62 22.84 -10.42 8.78
N GLY A 63 22.61 -10.01 10.02
CA GLY A 63 23.44 -10.35 11.16
C GLY A 63 23.34 -11.85 11.39
N ASP A 64 23.66 -12.64 10.37
CA ASP A 64 24.15 -13.99 10.56
C ASP A 64 25.61 -13.81 10.93
N LYS A 65 25.79 -13.42 12.20
CA LYS A 65 27.01 -13.69 12.93
C LYS A 65 27.16 -15.20 12.85
N ASP A 66 27.92 -15.64 11.87
CA ASP A 66 28.62 -16.91 11.91
C ASP A 66 29.56 -16.85 13.13
N LYS A 67 28.94 -17.12 14.28
CA LYS A 67 29.62 -17.34 15.55
C LYS A 67 30.34 -18.66 15.39
N LYS A 68 31.63 -18.54 15.12
CA LYS A 68 32.71 -19.43 15.58
C LYS A 68 32.32 -20.92 15.70
N VAL A 69 32.76 -21.71 14.72
CA VAL A 69 33.22 -23.08 14.98
C VAL A 69 34.67 -23.17 14.52
#